data_AF-A0A953ULG1-F1
#
_entry.id   AF-A0A953ULG1-F1
#
_cell.length_a   1.000
_cell.length_b   1.000
_cell.length_c   1.000
_cell.angle_alpha   90.00
_cell.angle_beta   90.00
_cell.angle_gamma   90.00
#
_symmetry.space_group_name_H-M   'P 1'
#
loop_
_entity.id
_entity.type
_entity.pdbx_description
1 polymer ?
#
loop_
_entity_poly.entity_id
_entity_poly.type
_entity_poly.pdbx_seq_one_letter_code
_entity_poly.pdbx_strand_id
1 'polypeptide(L)' 'MSQNRFPDGWDEDTVQRVLAHYGEQTEDEALAEDEAGIQPSETVMNAPHDLVSKVRELIAKRHS' A
#
# COMPACT_ATOMS: atom_id res chain seq x y z
N MET A 1 -15.70 -23.75 14.98
CA MET A 1 -15.64 -22.64 14.01
C MET A 1 -14.26 -22.04 14.11
N SER A 2 -13.38 -22.30 13.15
CA SER A 2 -12.09 -21.61 13.12
C SER A 2 -12.40 -20.14 12.86
N GLN A 3 -12.03 -19.24 13.77
CA GLN A 3 -12.08 -17.82 13.46
C GLN A 3 -11.20 -17.60 12.23
N ASN A 4 -11.74 -16.87 11.24
CA ASN A 4 -10.91 -16.42 10.14
C ASN A 4 -9.76 -15.62 10.76
N ARG A 5 -8.52 -16.08 10.56
CA ARG A 5 -7.33 -15.42 11.11
C ARG A 5 -6.91 -14.21 10.29
N PHE A 6 -7.55 -14.01 9.14
CA PHE A 6 -7.24 -12.97 8.20
C PHE A 6 -8.16 -11.76 8.39
N PRO A 7 -7.72 -10.57 7.95
CA PRO A 7 -8.57 -9.38 7.92
C PRO A 7 -9.87 -9.60 7.13
N ASP A 8 -10.85 -8.73 7.36
CA ASP A 8 -12.09 -8.76 6.58
C ASP A 8 -11.79 -8.64 5.08
N GLY A 9 -12.42 -9.52 4.29
CA GLY A 9 -12.19 -9.62 2.85
C GLY A 9 -10.97 -10.44 2.42
N TRP A 10 -10.22 -11.01 3.36
CA TRP A 10 -9.09 -11.90 3.08
C TRP A 10 -9.41 -13.36 3.40
N ASP A 11 -8.99 -14.23 2.50
CA ASP A 11 -8.99 -15.68 2.65
C ASP A 11 -7.59 -16.26 2.43
N GLU A 12 -7.45 -17.56 2.65
CA GLU A 12 -6.18 -18.26 2.52
C GLU A 12 -5.63 -18.20 1.09
N ASP A 13 -6.49 -18.29 0.07
CA ASP A 13 -6.09 -18.20 -1.34
C ASP A 13 -5.47 -16.84 -1.67
N THR A 14 -6.10 -15.76 -1.21
CA THR A 14 -5.60 -14.40 -1.38
C THR A 14 -4.24 -14.23 -0.72
N VAL A 15 -4.06 -14.76 0.49
CA VAL A 15 -2.77 -14.73 1.18
C VAL A 15 -1.70 -15.52 0.43
N GLN A 16 -2.00 -16.74 -0.01
CA GLN A 16 -1.04 -17.58 -0.73
C GLN A 16 -0.61 -16.94 -2.06
N ARG A 17 -1.56 -16.34 -2.80
CA ARG A 17 -1.26 -15.63 -4.05
C ARG A 17 -0.35 -14.43 -3.83
N VAL A 18 -0.60 -13.64 -2.79
CA VAL A 18 0.23 -12.48 -2.43
C VAL A 18 1.64 -12.92 -2.03
N LEU A 19 1.75 -13.97 -1.21
CA LEU A 19 3.04 -14.52 -0.80
C LEU A 19 3.85 -15.06 -1.97
N ALA A 20 3.21 -15.78 -2.90
CA ALA A 20 3.89 -16.27 -4.11
C ALA A 20 4.39 -15.11 -4.98
N HIS A 21 3.56 -14.08 -5.18
CA HIS A 21 3.92 -12.91 -5.97
C HIS A 21 5.13 -12.17 -5.40
N TYR A 22 5.06 -11.73 -4.14
CA TYR A 22 6.15 -10.98 -3.52
C TYR A 22 7.37 -11.86 -3.17
N GLY A 23 7.20 -13.18 -3.06
CA GLY A 23 8.29 -14.12 -2.82
C GLY A 23 9.17 -14.38 -4.05
N GLU A 24 8.60 -14.22 -5.25
CA GLU A 24 9.32 -14.40 -6.53
C GLU A 24 9.67 -13.07 -7.21
N GLN A 25 9.24 -11.94 -6.64
CA GLN A 25 9.49 -10.60 -7.19
C GLN A 25 11.00 -10.27 -7.19
N THR A 26 11.48 -9.78 -8.33
CA THR A 26 12.85 -9.28 -8.49
C THR A 26 12.99 -7.83 -8.01
N GLU A 27 14.22 -7.39 -7.75
CA GLU A 27 14.50 -6.00 -7.35
C GLU A 27 14.01 -4.99 -8.40
N ASP A 28 14.19 -5.29 -9.69
CA ASP A 28 13.74 -4.42 -10.78
C ASP A 28 12.20 -4.34 -10.85
N GLU A 29 11.50 -5.45 -10.59
CA GLU A 29 10.03 -5.47 -10.55
C GLU A 29 9.48 -4.71 -9.33
N ALA A 30 10.12 -4.83 -8.17
CA ALA A 30 9.77 -4.06 -6.97
C ALA A 30 9.95 -2.56 -7.22
N LEU A 31 11.06 -2.16 -7.86
CA LEU A 31 11.31 -0.77 -8.24
C LEU A 31 10.25 -0.25 -9.22
N ALA A 32 9.88 -1.06 -10.22
CA ALA A 32 8.86 -0.67 -11.20
C ALA A 32 7.47 -0.53 -10.56
N GLU A 33 7.12 -1.37 -9.57
CA GLU A 33 5.86 -1.25 -8.81
C GLU A 33 5.83 0.05 -8.00
N ASP A 34 6.94 0.39 -7.33
CA ASP A 34 7.09 1.64 -6.57
C ASP A 34 6.95 2.88 -7.46
N GLU A 35 7.56 2.85 -8.66
CA GLU A 35 7.45 3.95 -9.63
C GLU A 35 6.04 4.04 -10.25
N ALA A 36 5.38 2.90 -10.51
CA ALA A 36 4.03 2.86 -11.04
C ALA A 36 2.95 3.26 -10.03
N GLY A 37 3.24 3.14 -8.73
CA GLY A 37 2.34 3.53 -7.64
C GLY A 37 2.07 5.04 -7.55
N ILE A 38 2.82 5.86 -8.28
CA ILE A 38 2.71 7.32 -8.27
C ILE A 38 1.95 7.79 -9.51
N GLN A 39 0.78 8.41 -9.34
CA GLN A 39 0.09 9.01 -10.48
C GLN A 39 0.88 10.21 -11.02
N PRO A 40 0.85 10.51 -12.34
CA PRO A 40 1.53 11.69 -12.91
C PRO A 40 1.10 13.03 -12.29
N SER A 41 -0.08 13.09 -11.67
CA SER A 41 -0.61 14.26 -10.97
C SER A 41 -0.18 14.36 -9.50
N GLU A 42 0.54 13.38 -8.99
CA GLU A 42 0.95 13.28 -7.58
C GLU A 42 2.45 13.56 -7.42
N THR A 43 2.86 13.88 -6.20
CA THR A 43 4.26 14.20 -5.88
C THR A 43 4.65 13.47 -4.61
N VAL A 44 5.78 12.76 -4.66
CA VAL A 44 6.36 12.11 -3.49
C VAL A 44 7.23 13.09 -2.73
N MET A 45 7.01 13.20 -1.42
CA MET A 45 7.82 14.01 -0.53
C MET A 45 8.03 13.30 0.80
N ASN A 46 9.23 13.47 1.37
CA ASN A 46 9.51 13.02 2.72
C ASN A 46 8.76 13.89 3.73
N ALA A 47 7.99 13.27 4.60
CA ALA A 47 7.31 13.93 5.71
C ALA A 47 7.80 13.33 7.05
N PRO A 48 8.17 14.15 8.03
CA PRO A 48 8.37 13.68 9.40
C PRO A 48 7.14 12.91 9.90
N HIS A 49 7.37 11.78 10.59
CA HIS A 49 6.30 10.85 10.96
C HIS A 49 5.23 11.50 11.86
N ASP A 50 5.66 12.39 12.76
CA ASP A 50 4.78 13.17 13.63
C ASP A 50 3.85 14.14 12.89
N LEU A 51 4.17 14.49 11.63
CA LEU A 51 3.36 15.35 10.78
C LEU A 51 2.40 14.61 9.85
N VAL A 52 2.53 13.29 9.70
CA VAL A 52 1.74 12.48 8.74
C VAL A 52 0.24 12.69 8.93
N SER A 53 -0.26 12.62 10.17
CA SER A 53 -1.68 12.81 10.46
C SER A 53 -2.19 14.18 10.02
N LYS A 54 -1.38 15.22 10.16
CA LYS A 54 -1.75 16.60 9.81
C LYS A 54 -1.77 16.81 8.29
N VAL A 55 -0.82 16.21 7.57
CA VAL A 55 -0.79 16.20 6.11
C VAL A 55 -2.02 15.49 5.55
N ARG A 56 -2.37 14.31 6.10
CA ARG A 56 -3.58 13.56 5.69
C ARG A 56 -4.86 14.37 5.88
N GLU A 57 -5.00 15.07 7.00
CA GLU A 57 -6.16 15.95 7.26
C GLU A 57 -6.25 17.10 6.24
N LEU A 58 -5.12 17.74 5.91
CA LEU A 58 -5.06 18.81 4.91
C LEU A 58 -5.47 18.32 3.51
N ILE A 59 -5.01 17.14 3.11
CA ILE A 59 -5.37 16.51 1.84
C ILE A 59 -6.87 16.24 1.81
N ALA A 60 -7.43 15.61 2.85
CA ALA A 60 -8.86 15.29 2.92
C ALA A 60 -9.76 16.53 2.76
N LYS A 61 -9.38 17.67 3.36
CA LYS A 61 -10.11 18.95 3.23
C LYS A 61 -10.11 19.53 1.81
N ARG A 62 -9.12 19.18 0.97
CA ARG A 62 -8.99 19.66 -0.42
C ARG A 62 -9.76 18.80 -1.43
N HIS A 63 -10.09 17.56 -1.06
CA HIS A 63 -10.87 16.64 -1.89
C HIS A 63 -12.39 16.70 -1.61
N SER A 64 -12.84 17.60 -0.71
CA SER A 64 -14.26 17.93 -0.45
C SER A 64 -14.67 19.18 -1.21
#